data_AF-A0A914TCK1-F1
#
_entry.id   AF-A0A914TCK1-F1
#
_cell.length_a   1.000
_cell.length_b   1.000
_cell.length_c   1.000
_cell.angle_alpha   90.00
_cell.angle_beta   90.00
_cell.angle_gamma   90.00
#
_symmetry.space_group_name_H-M   'P 1'
#
loop_
_entity.id
_entity.type
_entity.pdbx_description
1 polymer ?
#
loop_
_entity_poly.entity_id
_entity_poly.type
_entity_poly.pdbx_seq_one_letter_code
_entity_poly.pdbx_strand_id
1 'polypeptide(L)' 'MNADQFVINEDFIAKDQDQISVSQGDKVELLDRFATPDQEYVAVAVIDEETKKPSTKRGNVPYRILFSLDNV' A
#
# COMPACT_ATOMS: atom_id res chain seq x y z
N MET A 1 11.98 -1.47 -14.46
CA MET A 1 10.68 -2.07 -14.11
C MET A 1 10.04 -1.11 -13.11
N ASN A 2 8.97 -0.42 -13.48
CA ASN A 2 8.23 0.42 -12.54
C ASN A 2 7.44 -0.52 -11.62
N ALA A 3 7.56 -0.35 -10.32
CA ALA A 3 6.67 -0.99 -9.38
C ALA A 3 5.37 -0.17 -9.35
N ASP A 4 4.23 -0.86 -9.27
CA ASP A 4 2.92 -0.22 -9.26
C ASP A 4 2.73 0.54 -7.93
N GLN A 5 2.58 1.86 -8.04
CA GLN A 5 2.40 2.75 -6.89
C GLN A 5 0.93 3.09 -6.68
N PHE A 6 0.52 3.10 -5.42
CA PHE A 6 -0.86 3.35 -5.00
C PHE A 6 -0.89 4.45 -3.95
N VAL A 7 -2.04 5.11 -3.85
CA VAL A 7 -2.36 6.01 -2.75
C VAL A 7 -3.42 5.40 -1.85
N ILE A 8 -3.27 5.58 -0.55
CA ILE A 8 -4.26 5.16 0.45
C ILE A 8 -5.43 6.15 0.44
N ASN A 9 -6.66 5.66 0.26
CA ASN A 9 -7.86 6.50 0.20
C ASN A 9 -8.61 6.67 1.54
N GLU A 10 -8.32 5.82 2.53
CA GLU A 10 -8.98 5.75 3.84
C GLU A 10 -7.94 5.36 4.90
N ASP A 11 -8.03 5.96 6.10
CA ASP A 11 -7.18 5.58 7.23
C ASP A 11 -7.38 4.11 7.61
N PHE A 12 -6.28 3.41 7.86
CA PHE A 12 -6.31 2.02 8.31
C PHE A 12 -5.39 1.81 9.50
N ILE A 13 -5.95 1.25 10.57
CA ILE A 13 -5.22 0.90 11.79
C ILE A 13 -5.05 -0.62 11.82
N ALA A 14 -3.80 -1.07 11.86
CA ALA A 14 -3.45 -2.48 11.96
C ALA A 14 -4.06 -3.11 13.23
N LYS A 15 -4.67 -4.28 13.06
CA LYS A 15 -5.24 -5.10 14.14
C LYS A 15 -4.43 -6.37 14.39
N ASP A 16 -3.68 -6.81 13.39
CA ASP A 16 -2.86 -8.03 13.42
C ASP A 16 -1.37 -7.72 13.22
N GLN A 17 -0.49 -8.66 13.59
CA GLN A 17 0.96 -8.47 13.57
C GLN A 17 1.56 -8.37 12.16
N ASP A 18 0.85 -8.87 11.16
CA ASP A 18 1.23 -8.84 9.75
C ASP A 18 0.70 -7.59 9.03
N GLN A 19 -0.17 -6.80 9.68
CA GLN A 19 -0.76 -5.59 9.14
C GLN A 19 0.08 -4.35 9.47
N ILE A 20 -0.11 -3.30 8.67
CA ILE A 20 0.53 -2.00 8.86
C ILE A 20 -0.50 -0.89 8.94
N SER A 21 -0.37 0.01 9.92
CA SER A 21 -1.19 1.21 9.98
C SER A 21 -0.74 2.23 8.95
N VAL A 22 -1.67 2.74 8.16
CA VAL A 22 -1.46 3.74 7.11
C VAL A 22 -2.51 4.84 7.21
N SER A 23 -2.17 6.02 6.74
CA SER A 23 -3.06 7.17 6.71
C SER A 23 -3.51 7.48 5.29
N GLN A 24 -4.71 8.06 5.18
CA GLN A 24 -5.20 8.60 3.91
C GLN A 24 -4.17 9.56 3.30
N GLY A 25 -3.86 9.36 2.02
CA GLY A 25 -2.84 10.13 1.29
C GLY A 25 -1.44 9.50 1.32
N ASP A 26 -1.19 8.51 2.17
CA ASP A 26 0.08 7.77 2.14
C ASP A 26 0.27 7.12 0.77
N LYS A 27 1.48 7.21 0.23
CA LYS A 27 1.87 6.49 -0.98
C LYS A 27 2.47 5.16 -0.59
N VAL A 28 2.07 4.11 -1.28
CA VAL A 28 2.55 2.75 -1.03
C VAL A 28 2.91 2.07 -2.34
N GLU A 29 3.81 1.10 -2.25
CA GLU A 29 4.19 0.22 -3.34
C GLU A 29 3.64 -1.18 -3.06
N LEU A 30 3.00 -1.82 -4.05
CA LEU A 30 2.62 -3.22 -3.94
C LEU A 30 3.87 -4.10 -3.98
N LEU A 31 4.04 -4.93 -2.95
CA LEU A 31 5.12 -5.90 -2.87
C LEU A 31 4.74 -7.21 -3.59
N ASP A 32 3.46 -7.57 -3.57
CA ASP A 32 2.94 -8.73 -4.29
C ASP A 32 2.42 -8.33 -5.68
N ARG A 33 3.10 -8.81 -6.72
CA ARG A 33 2.74 -8.57 -8.13
C ARG A 33 1.57 -9.44 -8.60
N PHE A 34 1.18 -10.42 -7.80
CA PHE A 34 0.02 -11.28 -8.08
C PHE A 34 -1.19 -10.89 -7.24
N ALA A 35 -1.13 -9.73 -6.58
CA ALA A 35 -2.26 -9.16 -5.87
C ALA A 35 -3.43 -8.94 -6.84
N THR A 36 -4.53 -9.65 -6.60
CA THR A 36 -5.76 -9.49 -7.37
C THR A 36 -6.80 -8.70 -6.57
N PRO A 37 -7.72 -7.96 -7.23
CA PRO A 37 -8.71 -7.14 -6.53
C PRO A 37 -9.69 -7.89 -5.61
N ASP A 38 -9.80 -9.21 -5.76
CA ASP A 38 -10.58 -10.11 -4.89
C ASP A 38 -9.84 -10.50 -3.61
N GLN A 39 -8.55 -10.19 -3.48
CA GLN A 39 -7.83 -10.37 -2.22
C GLN A 39 -8.29 -9.35 -1.18
N GLU A 40 -8.59 -9.83 0.02
CA GLU A 40 -9.02 -8.97 1.11
C GLU A 40 -7.86 -8.07 1.57
N TYR A 41 -6.65 -8.62 1.70
CA TYR A 41 -5.44 -7.94 2.13
C TYR A 41 -4.30 -8.16 1.15
N VAL A 42 -3.45 -7.15 1.01
CA VAL A 42 -2.27 -7.17 0.14
C VAL A 42 -1.05 -6.57 0.82
N ALA A 43 0.11 -7.13 0.52
CA ALA A 43 1.37 -6.69 1.08
C ALA A 43 1.87 -5.41 0.39
N VAL A 44 2.09 -4.37 1.18
CA VAL A 44 2.56 -3.06 0.71
C VAL A 44 3.76 -2.57 1.52
N ALA A 45 4.55 -1.69 0.91
CA ALA A 45 5.55 -0.88 1.61
C ALA A 45 5.21 0.60 1.46
N VAL A 46 5.24 1.36 2.56
CA VAL A 46 5.04 2.81 2.52
C VAL A 46 6.22 3.46 1.83
N ILE A 47 5.95 4.33 0.86
CA ILE A 47 6.95 5.08 0.12
C ILE A 47 7.34 6.31 0.96
N ASP A 48 8.63 6.45 1.20
CA ASP A 48 9.20 7.62 1.83
C ASP A 48 9.21 8.80 0.83
N GLU A 49 8.56 9.91 1.16
CA GLU A 49 8.38 11.01 0.23
C GLU A 49 9.66 11.81 -0.06
N GLU A 50 10.64 11.79 0.84
CA GLU A 50 11.92 12.47 0.67
C GLU A 50 12.84 11.70 -0.29
N THR A 51 12.88 10.38 -0.12
CA THR A 51 13.78 9.50 -0.89
C THR A 51 13.12 8.89 -2.13
N LYS A 52 11.78 8.97 -2.23
CA LYS A 52 10.95 8.31 -3.25
C LYS A 52 11.19 6.79 -3.33
N LYS A 53 11.52 6.16 -2.19
CA LYS A 53 11.83 4.73 -2.11
C LYS A 53 10.92 4.03 -1.08
N PRO A 54 10.69 2.72 -1.22
CA PRO A 54 10.03 1.93 -0.19
C PRO A 54 10.77 2.05 1.14
N SER A 55 10.05 2.46 2.19
CA SER A 55 10.56 2.52 3.55
C SER A 55 10.66 1.11 4.17
N THR A 56 11.22 1.03 5.37
CA THR A 56 11.19 -0.21 6.17
C THR A 56 9.80 -0.54 6.72
N LYS A 57 8.84 0.41 6.63
CA LYS A 57 7.47 0.28 7.09
C LYS A 57 6.66 -0.47 6.02
N ARG A 58 6.51 -1.78 6.22
CA ARG A 58 5.77 -2.69 5.31
C ARG A 58 4.84 -3.61 6.09
N GLY A 59 3.78 -4.06 5.43
CA GLY A 59 2.79 -5.00 6.00
C GLY A 59 1.57 -5.13 5.11
N ASN A 60 0.56 -5.83 5.60
CA ASN A 60 -0.70 -6.06 4.90
C ASN A 60 -1.68 -4.92 5.14
N VAL A 61 -2.35 -4.48 4.08
CA VAL A 61 -3.47 -3.53 4.12
C VAL A 61 -4.63 -4.04 3.27
N PRO A 62 -5.87 -3.64 3.53
CA PRO A 62 -6.99 -4.05 2.70
C PRO A 62 -6.83 -3.59 1.24
N TYR A 63 -7.06 -4.45 0.24
CA TYR A 63 -6.93 -4.01 -1.16
C TYR A 63 -7.86 -2.84 -1.49
N ARG A 64 -9.07 -2.85 -0.89
CA ARG A 64 -10.12 -1.83 -1.11
C ARG A 64 -9.68 -0.38 -0.82
N ILE A 65 -8.62 -0.19 -0.01
CA ILE A 65 -8.14 1.15 0.33
C ILE A 65 -7.04 1.66 -0.60
N LEU A 66 -6.57 0.81 -1.53
CA LEU A 66 -5.57 1.17 -2.53
C LEU A 66 -6.24 1.80 -3.75
N PHE A 67 -5.75 2.98 -4.13
CA PHE A 67 -6.17 3.65 -5.36
C PHE A 67 -4.97 3.81 -6.29
N SER A 68 -5.04 3.21 -7.49
CA SER A 68 -3.97 3.33 -8.48
C SER A 68 -3.93 4.75 -9.05
N LEU A 69 -2.75 5.33 -9.13
CA LEU A 69 -2.53 6.66 -9.69
C LEU A 69 -2.51 6.65 -11.24
N ASP A 70 -2.54 5.48 -11.89
CA ASP A 70 -2.43 5.34 -13.35
C ASP A 70 -3.75 5.57 -14.12
N ASN A 71 -4.84 6.01 -13.46
CA ASN A 71 -6.18 5.97 -14.05
C ASN A 71 -6.96 7.30 -14.11
N VAL A 72 -6.29 8.46 -14.20
CA VAL A 72 -6.94 9.76 -14.50
C VAL A 72 -6.15 10.58 -15.50
#